data_AF-A0A7C7LIY1-F1
#
_entry.id   AF-A0A7C7LIY1-F1
#
_cell.length_a   1.000
_cell.length_b   1.000
_cell.length_c   1.000
_cell.angle_alpha   90.00
_cell.angle_beta   90.00
_cell.angle_gamma   90.00
#
_symmetry.space_group_name_H-M   'P 1'
#
loop_
_entity.id
_entity.type
_entity.pdbx_description
1 polymer ?
#
loop_
_entity_poly.entity_id
_entity_poly.type
_entity_poly.pdbx_seq_one_letter_code
_entity_poly.pdbx_strand_id
1 'polypeptide(L)' 'MIIDLSLPFKQGMRGVDFETATTIQDQGWNSRTLHLYSHATTHLDAPRHFINQGKTVDQLNPQYRVLDLN' A
#
# COMPACT_ATOMS: atom_id res chain seq x y z
N MET A 1 -9.22 -21.53 -7.48
CA MET A 1 -8.98 -20.44 -8.45
C MET A 1 -8.58 -19.21 -7.68
N ILE A 2 -7.57 -18.47 -8.13
CA ILE A 2 -7.14 -17.21 -7.51
C ILE A 2 -7.43 -16.08 -8.50
N ILE A 3 -8.04 -14.99 -8.03
CA ILE A 3 -8.31 -13.78 -8.82
C ILE A 3 -7.59 -12.62 -8.14
N ASP A 4 -6.80 -11.86 -8.90
CA ASP A 4 -6.14 -10.64 -8.43
C ASP A 4 -7.08 -9.44 -8.55
N LEU A 5 -7.27 -8.72 -7.45
CA LEU A 5 -8.14 -7.53 -7.35
C LEU A 5 -7.34 -6.24 -7.14
N SER A 6 -6.01 -6.29 -7.28
CA SER A 6 -5.11 -5.16 -7.05
C SER A 6 -4.68 -4.48 -8.36
N LEU A 7 -4.49 -3.16 -8.29
CA LEU A 7 -3.89 -2.39 -9.38
C LEU A 7 -2.38 -2.26 -9.18
N PRO A 8 -1.57 -2.36 -10.25
CA PRO A 8 -0.14 -2.15 -10.15
C PRO A 8 0.19 -0.68 -9.84
N PHE A 9 1.22 -0.44 -9.04
CA PHE A 9 1.80 0.89 -8.90
C PHE A 9 2.60 1.26 -10.15
N LYS A 10 2.26 2.39 -10.77
CA LYS A 10 3.00 2.96 -11.90
C LYS A 10 3.30 4.42 -11.63
N GLN A 11 4.50 4.85 -12.01
CA GLN A 11 4.89 6.27 -11.89
C GLN A 11 3.93 7.14 -12.71
N GLY A 12 3.58 8.30 -12.16
CA GLY A 12 2.59 9.20 -12.76
C GLY A 12 1.13 8.86 -12.41
N MET A 13 0.86 7.73 -11.75
CA MET A 13 -0.43 7.53 -11.09
C MET A 13 -0.58 8.50 -9.92
N ARG A 14 -1.81 8.96 -9.68
CA ARG A 14 -2.09 9.89 -8.59
C ARG A 14 -1.63 9.30 -7.25
N GLY A 15 -0.76 10.03 -6.56
CA GLY A 15 -0.25 9.63 -5.24
C GLY A 15 0.79 8.51 -5.27
N VAL A 16 1.37 8.20 -6.43
CA VAL A 16 2.45 7.23 -6.59
C VAL A 16 3.65 7.91 -7.21
N ASP A 17 4.75 7.98 -6.45
CA ASP A 17 6.07 8.34 -6.98
C ASP A 17 7.15 7.46 -6.36
N PHE A 18 8.29 7.34 -7.03
CA PHE A 18 9.42 6.57 -6.54
C PHE A 18 10.71 6.90 -7.30
N GLU A 19 11.83 6.65 -6.64
CA GLU A 19 13.17 6.82 -7.16
C GLU A 19 14.02 5.59 -6.87
N THR A 20 14.99 5.33 -7.75
CA THR A 20 15.99 4.28 -7.53
C THR A 20 16.86 4.65 -6.35
N ALA A 21 16.90 3.79 -5.32
CA ALA A 21 17.75 3.97 -4.15
C ALA A 21 19.09 3.24 -4.31
N THR A 22 19.08 2.03 -4.86
CA THR A 22 20.29 1.26 -5.16
C THR A 22 20.16 0.49 -6.48
N THR A 23 21.29 0.20 -7.10
CA THR A 23 21.39 -0.72 -8.25
C THR A 23 22.32 -1.89 -7.91
N ILE A 24 22.15 -3.02 -8.61
CA ILE A 24 23.08 -4.16 -8.49
C ILE A 24 24.52 -3.75 -8.82
N GLN A 25 24.72 -2.90 -9.83
CA GLN A 25 26.06 -2.47 -10.22
C GLN A 25 26.76 -1.68 -9.11
N ASP A 26 26.03 -0.81 -8.42
CA ASP A 26 26.63 0.09 -7.44
C ASP A 26 26.71 -0.52 -6.04
N GLN A 27 25.75 -1.36 -5.67
CA GLN A 27 25.58 -1.85 -4.29
C GLN A 27 25.38 -3.37 -4.19
N GLY A 28 25.21 -4.10 -5.31
CA GLY A 28 24.96 -5.54 -5.29
C GLY A 28 23.48 -5.94 -5.14
N TRP A 29 22.56 -4.99 -5.00
CA TRP A 29 21.10 -5.23 -5.00
C TRP A 29 20.31 -4.04 -5.56
N ASN A 30 19.12 -4.30 -6.10
CA ASN A 30 18.21 -3.24 -6.58
C ASN A 30 17.20 -2.87 -5.49
N SER A 31 16.97 -1.56 -5.31
CA SER A 31 15.92 -1.05 -4.44
C SER A 31 15.38 0.29 -4.93
N ARG A 32 14.17 0.63 -4.47
CA ARG A 32 13.52 1.92 -4.71
C ARG A 32 13.00 2.49 -3.40
N THR A 33 13.10 3.80 -3.24
CA THR A 33 12.31 4.53 -2.25
C THR A 33 10.93 4.79 -2.83
N LEU A 34 9.88 4.53 -2.07
CA LEU A 34 8.50 4.73 -2.51
C LEU A 34 7.88 5.90 -1.75
N HIS A 35 7.30 6.84 -2.49
CA HIS A 35 6.50 7.94 -1.96
C HIS A 35 5.03 7.68 -2.30
N LEU A 36 4.28 7.17 -1.32
CA LEU A 36 2.90 6.73 -1.53
C LEU A 36 1.94 7.58 -0.70
N TYR A 37 0.93 8.12 -1.35
CA TYR A 37 -0.25 8.65 -0.67
C TYR A 37 -1.05 7.50 -0.07
N SER A 38 -1.63 7.67 1.12
CA SER A 38 -2.35 6.58 1.81
C SER A 38 -3.54 6.01 1.02
N HIS A 39 -4.07 6.78 0.07
CA HIS A 39 -5.15 6.35 -0.85
C HIS A 39 -4.66 6.10 -2.28
N ALA A 40 -3.37 5.77 -2.45
CA ALA A 40 -2.83 5.41 -3.75
C ALA A 40 -3.36 4.03 -4.20
N THR A 41 -3.84 3.96 -5.45
CA THR A 41 -4.37 2.77 -6.12
C THR A 41 -5.34 1.93 -5.25
N THR A 42 -5.24 0.60 -5.25
CA THR A 42 -6.06 -0.29 -4.40
C THR A 42 -5.57 -0.20 -2.96
N HIS A 43 -6.39 0.36 -2.07
CA HIS A 43 -6.00 0.67 -0.69
C HIS A 43 -7.09 0.29 0.32
N LEU A 44 -6.80 0.51 1.60
CA LEU A 44 -7.71 0.30 2.72
C LEU A 44 -7.86 1.59 3.53
N ASP A 45 -9.09 2.07 3.67
CA ASP A 45 -9.41 3.17 4.56
C ASP A 45 -9.62 2.67 6.00
N ALA A 46 -8.87 3.23 6.94
CA ALA A 46 -9.11 3.02 8.36
C ALA A 46 -10.21 3.97 8.89
N PRO A 47 -10.87 3.67 10.02
CA PRO A 47 -11.81 4.59 10.66
C PRO A 47 -11.25 6.00 10.88
N ARG A 48 -9.94 6.11 11.18
CA ARG A 48 -9.23 7.40 11.32
C ARG A 48 -9.35 8.33 10.10
N HIS A 49 -9.59 7.76 8.91
CA HIS A 49 -9.78 8.52 7.68
C HIS A 49 -10.97 9.48 7.78
N PHE A 50 -12.06 9.06 8.44
CA PHE A 50 -13.28 9.87 8.59
C PHE A 50 -13.54 10.34 10.03
N ILE A 51 -12.95 9.66 11.02
CA ILE A 51 -13.19 9.92 12.44
C ILE A 51 -11.89 10.40 13.08
N ASN A 52 -11.88 11.62 13.64
CA ASN A 52 -10.63 12.22 14.14
C ASN A 52 -9.95 11.42 15.26
N GLN A 53 -10.71 10.66 16.05
CA GLN A 53 -10.18 9.74 17.07
C GLN A 53 -10.43 8.27 16.69
N GLY A 54 -10.66 8.01 15.41
CA GLY A 54 -10.84 6.65 14.89
C GLY A 54 -9.54 5.85 14.91
N LYS A 55 -9.66 4.53 14.90
CA LYS A 55 -8.49 3.63 14.86
C LYS A 55 -7.72 3.79 13.54
N THR A 56 -6.39 3.74 13.60
CA THR A 56 -5.49 3.60 12.44
C THR A 56 -5.42 2.13 11.98
N VAL A 57 -4.85 1.86 10.80
CA VAL A 57 -4.79 0.50 10.23
C VAL A 57 -4.08 -0.49 11.15
N ASP A 58 -3.00 -0.05 11.82
CA ASP A 58 -2.20 -0.84 12.76
C ASP A 58 -2.92 -1.14 14.09
N GLN A 59 -4.03 -0.44 14.37
CA GLN A 59 -4.86 -0.63 15.56
C GLN A 59 -6.09 -1.52 15.30
N LEU A 60 -6.31 -1.94 14.05
CA LEU A 60 -7.41 -2.85 13.69
C LEU A 60 -7.05 -4.29 14.08
N ASN A 61 -8.06 -5.08 14.48
CA ASN A 61 -7.85 -6.52 14.71
C ASN A 61 -7.44 -7.19 13.38
N PRO A 62 -6.32 -7.93 13.33
CA PRO A 62 -5.88 -8.63 12.12
C PRO A 62 -6.93 -9.59 11.52
N GLN A 63 -7.86 -10.11 12.33
CA GLN A 63 -8.94 -10.97 11.84
C GLN A 63 -9.89 -10.27 10.86
N TYR A 64 -9.96 -8.93 10.86
CA TYR A 64 -10.79 -8.18 9.92
C TYR A 64 -10.29 -8.22 8.46
N ARG A 65 -9.13 -8.84 8.18
CA ARG A 65 -8.53 -8.93 6.84
C ARG A 65 -9.04 -10.09 5.99
N VAL A 66 -9.73 -11.06 6.61
CA VAL A 66 -10.36 -12.17 5.92
C VAL A 66 -11.85 -12.10 6.24
N LEU A 67 -12.61 -11.56 5.29
CA LEU A 67 -14.05 -11.80 5.29
C LEU A 67 -14.22 -13.21 4.74
N ASP A 68 -14.52 -14.17 5.61
CA ASP A 68 -14.97 -15.48 5.18
C ASP A 68 -16.28 -15.26 4.40
N LEU A 69 -16.17 -15.22 3.07
CA LEU A 69 -17.30 -15.25 2.16
C LEU A 69 -17.84 -16.69 2.18
N ASN A 70 -18.55 -17.03 3.26
CA ASN A 70 -19.36 -18.24 3.34
C ASN A 70 -20.54 -18.15 2.38
#